data_AF-A0A162KPI7-F1
#
_entry.id   AF-A0A162KPI7-F1
#
_cell.length_a   1.000
_cell.length_b   1.000
_cell.length_c   1.000
_cell.angle_alpha   90.00
_cell.angle_beta   90.00
_cell.angle_gamma   90.00
#
_symmetry.space_group_name_H-M   'P 1'
#
loop_
_entity.id
_entity.type
_entity.pdbx_description
1 polymer ?
#
loop_
_entity_poly.entity_id
_entity_poly.type
_entity_poly.pdbx_seq_one_letter_code
_entity_poly.pdbx_strand_id
1 'polypeptide(L)'
;MYRFRSVENLIGKYQELEKQQIYFAGFDELNDPLEGTRLYFWQGDKIVWVNLLKHYILCLEHVVLLSRLLNDDESISKKDIPIYKSMNSLPTEIYKERIQKIYNQFFNDKFVQDYINFIVKNPNKIYLEEMYVHLKMLSGIALNSIFEIDIQSGLLANVENVHHKVVQKNIDFDWDNIWKELDEKQYIQIMKVIHDTLKSWDSELLLKFKNSPKQQSIYVEFTQMYLDSVVQLTYPRAYVACFMDNCLDSSIWGTYGKNHTGVCLKFKTNTDKPTLILKGISGWSSSSGNIYDYREFDLKPIEYSTSFEELDFFRNLGCLPIPQLKEQWYTNDQGELSVCCEEIFLQEEEWRKQYWSICERAYLKKLPDWSHEREYRIILNNALDFYHNPKDRLLEYKFEDLEAIIFGMKTPQKAKIEIIEIVKRKCEEFGINQFDFYEMEYSTIKKELYPRKLLSLNKSNSKVED
;
A
#
# COMPACT_ATOMS: atom_id res chain seq x y z
N MET A 1 8.64 -11.22 23.48
CA MET A 1 8.49 -11.35 22.00
C MET A 1 9.80 -11.76 21.36
N TYR A 2 9.75 -12.45 20.21
CA TYR A 2 10.91 -13.04 19.53
C TYR A 2 11.05 -12.45 18.12
N ARG A 3 12.25 -11.99 17.74
CA ARG A 3 12.53 -11.44 16.40
C ARG A 3 13.69 -12.15 15.75
N PHE A 4 13.44 -12.80 14.62
CA PHE A 4 14.45 -13.56 13.89
C PHE A 4 15.24 -12.66 12.94
N ARG A 5 16.55 -12.90 12.88
CA ARG A 5 17.49 -12.15 12.05
C ARG A 5 18.55 -13.02 11.43
N SER A 6 18.90 -12.72 10.19
CA SER A 6 20.11 -13.27 9.59
C SER A 6 21.34 -12.64 10.25
N VAL A 7 22.44 -13.40 10.31
CA VAL A 7 23.73 -12.89 10.79
C VAL A 7 24.18 -11.68 9.96
N GLU A 8 23.95 -11.69 8.65
CA GLU A 8 24.32 -10.61 7.74
C GLU A 8 23.62 -9.28 8.10
N ASN A 9 22.34 -9.33 8.49
CA ASN A 9 21.65 -8.13 8.93
C ASN A 9 22.09 -7.71 10.34
N LEU A 10 22.24 -8.69 11.24
CA LEU A 10 22.46 -8.42 12.65
C LEU A 10 23.83 -7.77 12.93
N ILE A 11 24.90 -8.28 12.30
CA ILE A 11 26.29 -7.83 12.53
C ILE A 11 27.05 -7.48 11.23
N GLY A 12 26.54 -7.88 10.06
CA GLY A 12 27.16 -7.60 8.76
C GLY A 12 26.80 -6.21 8.22
N LYS A 13 26.24 -6.14 7.01
CA LYS A 13 25.96 -4.87 6.30
C LYS A 13 25.16 -3.85 7.11
N TYR A 14 24.13 -4.28 7.85
CA TYR A 14 23.20 -3.36 8.51
C TYR A 14 23.59 -3.04 9.96
N GLN A 15 24.27 -3.98 10.64
CA GLN A 15 24.70 -3.86 12.04
C GLN A 15 23.52 -3.55 12.98
N GLU A 16 22.39 -4.22 12.80
CA GLU A 16 21.14 -3.96 13.56
C GLU A 16 21.37 -4.05 15.08
N LEU A 17 22.20 -4.98 15.54
CA LEU A 17 22.48 -5.17 16.98
C LEU A 17 23.30 -4.01 17.57
N GLU A 18 24.35 -3.60 16.85
CA GLU A 18 25.25 -2.53 17.28
C GLU A 18 24.52 -1.19 17.38
N LYS A 19 23.67 -0.91 16.38
CA LYS A 19 22.88 0.32 16.26
C LYS A 19 21.57 0.27 17.03
N GLN A 20 21.22 -0.88 17.61
CA GLN A 20 19.94 -1.12 18.28
C GLN A 20 18.73 -0.82 17.39
N GLN A 21 18.75 -1.23 16.12
CA GLN A 21 17.76 -0.86 15.12
C GLN A 21 16.79 -1.98 14.76
N ILE A 22 15.52 -1.60 14.59
CA ILE A 22 14.44 -2.42 14.04
C ILE A 22 13.95 -1.75 12.76
N TYR A 23 14.17 -2.42 11.64
CA TYR A 23 13.61 -2.01 10.35
C TYR A 23 12.12 -2.38 10.25
N PHE A 24 11.33 -1.44 9.74
CA PHE A 24 9.93 -1.61 9.39
C PHE A 24 9.77 -1.76 7.87
N ALA A 25 9.28 -2.92 7.45
CA ALA A 25 9.17 -3.33 6.06
C ALA A 25 7.91 -2.78 5.39
N GLY A 26 8.00 -2.46 4.10
CA GLY A 26 6.83 -2.17 3.26
C GLY A 26 6.06 -3.42 2.87
N PHE A 27 4.87 -3.24 2.30
CA PHE A 27 4.01 -4.33 1.79
C PHE A 27 4.75 -5.25 0.81
N ASP A 28 5.49 -4.64 -0.11
CA ASP A 28 6.28 -5.28 -1.17
C ASP A 28 7.47 -6.10 -0.65
N GLU A 29 7.74 -6.04 0.65
CA GLU A 29 8.80 -6.81 1.34
C GLU A 29 8.25 -7.95 2.21
N LEU A 30 6.92 -8.14 2.27
CA LEU A 30 6.26 -9.18 3.08
C LEU A 30 6.17 -10.53 2.34
N ASN A 31 6.03 -11.61 3.11
CA ASN A 31 6.07 -12.99 2.57
C ASN A 31 4.75 -13.51 2.04
N ASP A 32 3.61 -13.12 2.61
CA ASP A 32 2.29 -13.44 2.07
C ASP A 32 1.87 -12.35 1.07
N PRO A 33 1.60 -12.69 -0.21
CA PRO A 33 1.21 -11.72 -1.22
C PRO A 33 -0.16 -11.07 -0.98
N LEU A 34 -0.99 -11.61 -0.09
CA LEU A 34 -2.31 -11.05 0.24
C LEU A 34 -2.28 -10.14 1.47
N GLU A 35 -1.21 -10.14 2.26
CA GLU A 35 -1.09 -9.32 3.48
C GLU A 35 -1.20 -7.83 3.18
N GLY A 36 -2.13 -7.10 3.82
CA GLY A 36 -2.33 -5.68 3.54
C GLY A 36 -3.21 -5.39 2.32
N THR A 37 -3.66 -6.44 1.61
CA THR A 37 -4.63 -6.31 0.51
C THR A 37 -6.00 -5.99 1.09
N ARG A 38 -6.69 -5.04 0.44
CA ARG A 38 -8.07 -4.68 0.73
C ARG A 38 -8.90 -4.99 -0.50
N LEU A 39 -10.10 -5.52 -0.29
CA LEU A 39 -11.04 -5.72 -1.38
C LEU A 39 -11.80 -4.41 -1.61
N TYR A 40 -11.27 -3.56 -2.48
CA TYR A 40 -11.92 -2.28 -2.81
C TYR A 40 -13.19 -2.51 -3.63
N PHE A 41 -14.23 -1.78 -3.27
CA PHE A 41 -15.42 -1.62 -4.10
C PHE A 41 -15.82 -0.15 -4.20
N TRP A 42 -16.56 0.17 -5.27
CA TRP A 42 -17.09 1.49 -5.55
C TRP A 42 -18.62 1.43 -5.50
N GLN A 43 -19.22 2.25 -4.64
CA GLN A 43 -20.67 2.39 -4.55
C GLN A 43 -21.05 3.79 -4.09
N GLY A 44 -21.83 4.50 -4.90
CA GLY A 44 -22.17 5.88 -4.60
C GLY A 44 -23.18 6.49 -5.57
N ASP A 45 -23.54 7.74 -5.30
CA ASP A 45 -24.44 8.51 -6.13
C ASP A 45 -23.77 9.09 -7.38
N LYS A 46 -24.56 9.76 -8.22
CA LYS A 46 -24.08 10.38 -9.46
C LYS A 46 -22.96 11.40 -9.22
N ILE A 47 -22.90 12.05 -8.07
CA ILE A 47 -21.91 13.10 -7.79
C ILE A 47 -20.51 12.47 -7.72
N VAL A 48 -20.33 11.45 -6.88
CA VAL A 48 -19.01 10.79 -6.76
C VAL A 48 -18.59 10.06 -8.03
N TRP A 49 -19.53 9.52 -8.81
CA TRP A 49 -19.22 8.92 -10.11
C TRP A 49 -18.74 9.95 -11.14
N VAL A 50 -19.42 11.07 -11.28
CA VAL A 50 -18.99 12.16 -12.17
C VAL A 50 -17.64 12.71 -11.74
N ASN A 51 -17.43 12.87 -10.43
CA ASN A 51 -16.18 13.40 -9.88
C ASN A 51 -15.00 12.41 -10.02
N LEU A 52 -15.24 11.11 -9.90
CA LEU A 52 -14.26 10.08 -10.23
C LEU A 52 -13.83 10.17 -11.70
N LEU A 53 -14.77 10.35 -12.63
CA LEU A 53 -14.47 10.50 -14.06
C LEU A 53 -13.74 11.81 -14.36
N LYS A 54 -14.11 12.93 -13.74
CA LYS A 54 -13.34 14.19 -13.80
C LYS A 54 -11.89 13.95 -13.36
N HIS A 55 -11.69 13.26 -12.24
CA HIS A 55 -10.35 12.94 -11.73
C HIS A 55 -9.56 12.00 -12.65
N TYR A 56 -10.21 10.97 -13.20
CA TYR A 56 -9.62 10.07 -14.20
C TYR A 56 -9.12 10.84 -15.42
N ILE A 57 -9.96 11.73 -15.97
CA ILE A 57 -9.64 12.58 -17.12
C ILE A 57 -8.49 13.53 -16.79
N LEU A 58 -8.49 14.15 -15.60
CA LEU A 58 -7.41 15.04 -15.16
C LEU A 58 -6.05 14.30 -15.09
N CYS A 59 -6.06 13.06 -14.60
CA CYS A 59 -4.87 12.23 -14.56
C CYS A 59 -4.43 11.79 -15.97
N LEU A 60 -5.38 11.40 -16.83
CA LEU A 60 -5.12 10.98 -18.20
C LEU A 60 -4.54 12.11 -19.03
N GLU A 61 -5.13 13.30 -18.93
CA GLU A 61 -4.63 14.51 -19.60
C GLU A 61 -3.20 14.82 -19.18
N HIS A 62 -2.88 14.72 -17.89
CA HIS A 62 -1.52 14.93 -17.42
C HIS A 62 -0.53 13.94 -18.03
N VAL A 63 -0.89 12.65 -18.08
CA VAL A 63 -0.07 11.61 -18.70
C VAL A 63 0.11 11.83 -20.20
N VAL A 64 -0.97 12.23 -20.90
CA VAL A 64 -0.90 12.61 -22.31
C VAL A 64 0.03 13.80 -22.53
N LEU A 65 -0.05 14.84 -21.69
CA LEU A 65 0.84 15.99 -21.78
C LEU A 65 2.30 15.61 -21.50
N LEU A 66 2.54 14.80 -20.45
CA LEU A 66 3.86 14.28 -20.12
C LEU A 66 4.48 13.51 -21.28
N SER A 67 3.69 12.65 -21.94
CA SER A 67 4.15 11.84 -23.06
C SER A 67 4.73 12.66 -24.22
N ARG A 68 4.30 13.91 -24.39
CA ARG A 68 4.82 14.80 -25.44
C ARG A 68 6.26 15.24 -25.19
N LEU A 69 6.72 15.13 -23.95
CA LEU A 69 8.08 15.42 -23.53
C LEU A 69 8.98 14.18 -23.61
N LEU A 70 8.42 13.02 -23.90
CA LEU A 70 9.12 11.73 -23.93
C LEU A 70 9.38 11.24 -25.35
N ASN A 71 10.50 10.55 -25.53
CA ASN A 71 10.80 9.79 -26.74
C ASN A 71 9.89 8.57 -26.85
N ASP A 72 9.83 7.94 -28.03
CA ASP A 72 8.93 6.81 -28.26
C ASP A 72 9.32 5.55 -27.48
N ASP A 73 10.60 5.38 -27.17
CA ASP A 73 11.19 4.25 -26.42
C ASP A 73 11.12 4.40 -24.90
N GLU A 74 10.70 5.56 -24.40
CA GLU A 74 10.45 5.82 -22.98
C GLU A 74 9.05 5.36 -22.56
N SER A 75 8.87 4.99 -21.29
CA SER A 75 7.59 4.52 -20.73
C SER A 75 7.12 5.44 -19.61
N ILE A 76 5.82 5.41 -19.33
CA ILE A 76 5.21 6.12 -18.21
C ILE A 76 4.82 5.09 -17.16
N SER A 77 5.17 5.36 -15.90
CA SER A 77 4.88 4.47 -14.79
C SER A 77 3.69 4.96 -13.97
N LYS A 78 3.14 4.08 -13.12
CA LYS A 78 2.09 4.46 -12.17
C LYS A 78 2.47 5.60 -11.20
N LYS A 79 3.78 5.86 -11.00
CA LYS A 79 4.28 6.96 -10.15
C LYS A 79 4.09 8.32 -10.81
N ASP A 80 3.94 8.35 -12.13
CA ASP A 80 3.76 9.57 -12.91
C ASP A 80 2.27 9.99 -12.99
N ILE A 81 1.36 9.19 -12.42
CA ILE A 81 -0.07 9.49 -12.34
C ILE A 81 -0.32 10.44 -11.16
N PRO A 82 -0.81 11.66 -11.39
CA PRO A 82 -0.85 12.71 -10.37
C PRO A 82 -2.15 12.63 -9.54
N ILE A 83 -2.37 11.53 -8.83
CA ILE A 83 -3.63 11.26 -8.10
C ILE A 83 -4.00 12.29 -7.02
N TYR A 84 -3.03 13.08 -6.55
CA TYR A 84 -3.27 14.15 -5.55
C TYR A 84 -3.61 15.50 -6.20
N LYS A 85 -3.60 15.58 -7.53
CA LYS A 85 -3.85 16.81 -8.28
C LYS A 85 -5.34 17.15 -8.29
N SER A 86 -5.62 18.45 -8.22
CA SER A 86 -6.97 19.02 -8.29
C SER A 86 -7.01 20.20 -9.26
N MET A 87 -8.23 20.63 -9.64
CA MET A 87 -8.42 21.83 -10.47
C MET A 87 -7.76 23.08 -9.85
N ASN A 88 -7.84 23.23 -8.52
CA ASN A 88 -7.25 24.36 -7.81
C ASN A 88 -5.71 24.34 -7.82
N SER A 89 -5.10 23.16 -7.92
CA SER A 89 -3.64 23.02 -7.99
C SER A 89 -3.05 23.29 -9.38
N LEU A 90 -3.90 23.54 -10.39
CA LEU A 90 -3.43 23.84 -11.74
C LEU A 90 -2.74 25.22 -11.79
N PRO A 91 -1.57 25.33 -12.43
CA PRO A 91 -0.70 26.51 -12.34
C PRO A 91 -1.25 27.77 -13.02
N THR A 92 -2.16 27.65 -14.00
CA THR A 92 -2.66 28.80 -14.77
C THR A 92 -4.16 28.68 -15.05
N GLU A 93 -4.83 29.82 -15.17
CA GLU A 93 -6.25 29.88 -15.56
C GLU A 93 -6.48 29.31 -16.96
N ILE A 94 -5.56 29.56 -17.91
CA ILE A 94 -5.63 28.97 -19.26
C ILE A 94 -5.66 27.44 -19.19
N TYR A 95 -4.88 26.83 -18.29
CA TYR A 95 -4.89 25.38 -18.14
C TYR A 95 -6.20 24.91 -17.48
N LYS A 96 -6.72 25.61 -16.47
CA LYS A 96 -8.04 25.30 -15.87
C LYS A 96 -9.16 25.36 -16.91
N GLU A 97 -9.20 26.42 -17.72
CA GLU A 97 -10.17 26.58 -18.80
C GLU A 97 -10.07 25.44 -19.84
N ARG A 98 -8.86 25.02 -20.19
CA ARG A 98 -8.66 23.87 -21.09
C ARG A 98 -9.23 22.58 -20.51
N ILE A 99 -8.94 22.28 -19.24
CA ILE A 99 -9.51 21.10 -18.57
C ILE A 99 -11.04 21.18 -18.52
N GLN A 100 -11.61 22.35 -18.25
CA GLN A 100 -13.07 22.53 -18.26
C GLN A 100 -13.67 22.27 -19.64
N LYS A 101 -13.01 22.69 -20.72
CA LYS A 101 -13.45 22.37 -22.10
C LYS A 101 -13.42 20.87 -22.35
N ILE A 102 -12.39 20.15 -21.89
CA ILE A 102 -12.29 18.69 -22.00
C ILE A 102 -13.43 18.02 -21.23
N TYR A 103 -13.71 18.45 -20.00
CA TYR A 103 -14.85 17.93 -19.23
C TYR A 103 -16.17 18.16 -19.96
N ASN A 104 -16.42 19.38 -20.42
CA ASN A 104 -17.65 19.71 -21.14
C ASN A 104 -17.82 18.85 -22.40
N GLN A 105 -16.73 18.65 -23.16
CA GLN A 105 -16.76 17.81 -24.34
C GLN A 105 -17.09 16.35 -23.99
N PHE A 106 -16.41 15.79 -22.98
CA PHE A 106 -16.62 14.40 -22.56
C PHE A 106 -18.05 14.17 -22.01
N PHE A 107 -18.53 15.02 -21.11
CA PHE A 107 -19.83 14.84 -20.46
C PHE A 107 -21.03 15.26 -21.33
N ASN A 108 -20.81 15.94 -22.45
CA ASN A 108 -21.85 16.21 -23.45
C ASN A 108 -22.03 15.06 -24.46
N ASP A 109 -21.14 14.06 -24.46
CA ASP A 109 -21.29 12.87 -25.29
C ASP A 109 -22.48 12.03 -24.79
N LYS A 110 -23.37 11.66 -25.73
CA LYS A 110 -24.60 10.93 -25.39
C LYS A 110 -24.31 9.56 -24.77
N PHE A 111 -23.34 8.83 -25.31
CA PHE A 111 -22.96 7.52 -24.77
C PHE A 111 -22.43 7.67 -23.35
N VAL A 112 -21.62 8.69 -23.07
CA VAL A 112 -21.13 8.96 -21.71
C VAL A 112 -22.29 9.23 -20.75
N GLN A 113 -23.26 10.04 -21.14
CA GLN A 113 -24.43 10.34 -20.29
C GLN A 113 -25.25 9.08 -19.99
N ASP A 114 -25.54 8.27 -21.01
CA ASP A 114 -26.29 7.02 -20.89
C ASP A 114 -25.52 6.02 -20.01
N TYR A 115 -24.20 5.91 -20.19
CA TYR A 115 -23.34 5.00 -19.43
C TYR A 115 -23.16 5.42 -17.97
N ILE A 116 -23.11 6.71 -17.66
CA ILE A 116 -23.12 7.18 -16.26
C ILE A 116 -24.44 6.81 -15.58
N ASN A 117 -25.58 7.01 -16.26
CA ASN A 117 -26.88 6.63 -15.70
C ASN A 117 -26.97 5.12 -15.44
N PHE A 118 -26.36 4.31 -16.31
CA PHE A 118 -26.22 2.87 -16.13
C PHE A 118 -25.44 2.50 -14.85
N ILE A 119 -24.24 3.06 -14.68
CA ILE A 119 -23.39 2.81 -13.49
C ILE A 119 -24.11 3.26 -12.21
N VAL A 120 -24.72 4.44 -12.21
CA VAL A 120 -25.41 5.01 -11.04
C VAL A 120 -26.60 4.14 -10.60
N LYS A 121 -27.25 3.45 -11.54
CA LYS A 121 -28.38 2.55 -11.25
C LYS A 121 -27.93 1.15 -10.82
N ASN A 122 -26.63 0.84 -10.81
CA ASN A 122 -26.12 -0.46 -10.41
C ASN A 122 -26.45 -0.73 -8.92
N PRO A 123 -27.25 -1.77 -8.60
CA PRO A 123 -27.56 -2.10 -7.22
C PRO A 123 -26.42 -2.81 -6.49
N ASN A 124 -25.43 -3.33 -7.21
CA ASN A 124 -24.36 -4.16 -6.70
C ASN A 124 -23.10 -3.36 -6.37
N LYS A 125 -22.20 -3.97 -5.60
CA LYS A 125 -20.85 -3.45 -5.37
C LYS A 125 -20.00 -3.65 -6.62
N ILE A 126 -19.35 -2.58 -7.08
CA ILE A 126 -18.44 -2.62 -8.23
C ILE A 126 -17.02 -2.89 -7.71
N TYR A 127 -16.44 -4.05 -8.02
CA TYR A 127 -15.06 -4.39 -7.62
C TYR A 127 -14.05 -4.00 -8.70
N LEU A 128 -12.76 -4.18 -8.41
CA LEU A 128 -11.64 -3.72 -9.25
C LEU A 128 -11.73 -4.16 -10.73
N GLU A 129 -12.06 -5.44 -11.01
CA GLU A 129 -12.15 -5.95 -12.39
C GLU A 129 -13.27 -5.25 -13.18
N GLU A 130 -14.43 -5.05 -12.56
CA GLU A 130 -15.57 -4.33 -13.14
C GLU A 130 -15.28 -2.83 -13.28
N MET A 131 -14.62 -2.24 -12.28
CA MET A 131 -14.19 -0.84 -12.31
C MET A 131 -13.22 -0.59 -13.49
N TYR A 132 -12.32 -1.53 -13.77
CA TYR A 132 -11.47 -1.48 -14.97
C TYR A 132 -12.31 -1.46 -16.25
N VAL A 133 -13.34 -2.31 -16.36
CA VAL A 133 -14.25 -2.31 -17.52
C VAL A 133 -14.87 -0.93 -17.72
N HIS A 134 -15.47 -0.35 -16.68
CA HIS A 134 -16.14 0.95 -16.78
C HIS A 134 -15.19 2.07 -17.25
N LEU A 135 -14.00 2.16 -16.65
CA LEU A 135 -13.02 3.18 -17.05
C LEU A 135 -12.48 2.94 -18.45
N LYS A 136 -12.22 1.68 -18.82
CA LYS A 136 -11.67 1.32 -20.13
C LYS A 136 -12.68 1.56 -21.25
N MET A 137 -13.96 1.32 -21.01
CA MET A 137 -15.04 1.65 -21.96
C MET A 137 -15.11 3.16 -22.25
N LEU A 138 -14.85 3.99 -21.23
CA LEU A 138 -14.88 5.44 -21.35
C LEU A 138 -13.53 6.06 -21.77
N SER A 139 -12.42 5.32 -21.66
CA SER A 139 -11.07 5.87 -21.88
C SER A 139 -10.85 6.37 -23.30
N GLY A 140 -11.48 5.71 -24.28
CA GLY A 140 -11.44 6.12 -25.67
C GLY A 140 -12.03 7.51 -25.91
N ILE A 141 -13.21 7.76 -25.33
CA ILE A 141 -13.92 9.04 -25.44
C ILE A 141 -13.16 10.13 -24.69
N ALA A 142 -12.59 9.79 -23.52
CA ALA A 142 -11.74 10.70 -22.77
C ALA A 142 -10.50 11.13 -23.57
N LEU A 143 -9.79 10.18 -24.20
CA LEU A 143 -8.64 10.48 -25.07
C LEU A 143 -9.03 11.36 -26.26
N ASN A 144 -10.13 11.03 -26.95
CA ASN A 144 -10.62 11.83 -28.07
C ASN A 144 -10.94 13.26 -27.63
N SER A 145 -11.61 13.42 -26.48
CA SER A 145 -11.92 14.73 -25.90
C SER A 145 -10.66 15.54 -25.60
N ILE A 146 -9.62 14.90 -25.04
CA ILE A 146 -8.32 15.54 -24.78
C ILE A 146 -7.68 16.01 -26.10
N PHE A 147 -7.59 15.12 -27.09
CA PHE A 147 -6.89 15.43 -28.33
C PHE A 147 -7.60 16.49 -29.18
N GLU A 148 -8.93 16.47 -29.24
CA GLU A 148 -9.71 17.48 -29.97
C GLU A 148 -9.52 18.87 -29.35
N ILE A 149 -9.59 18.99 -28.02
CA ILE A 149 -9.32 20.27 -27.35
C ILE A 149 -7.86 20.71 -27.53
N ASP A 150 -6.91 19.77 -27.57
CA ASP A 150 -5.50 20.09 -27.80
C ASP A 150 -5.23 20.60 -29.22
N ILE A 151 -5.91 20.05 -30.23
CA ILE A 151 -5.91 20.60 -31.59
C ILE A 151 -6.50 22.01 -31.59
N GLN A 152 -7.67 22.20 -30.98
CA GLN A 152 -8.33 23.52 -30.91
C GLN A 152 -7.47 24.57 -30.18
N SER A 153 -6.67 24.14 -29.21
CA SER A 153 -5.78 24.99 -28.41
C SER A 153 -4.41 25.20 -29.08
N GLY A 154 -4.16 24.64 -30.27
CA GLY A 154 -2.88 24.75 -30.98
C GLY A 154 -1.74 23.96 -30.36
N LEU A 155 -2.03 23.04 -29.43
CA LEU A 155 -1.05 22.14 -28.80
C LEU A 155 -0.69 20.95 -29.70
N LEU A 156 -1.53 20.64 -30.70
CA LEU A 156 -1.30 19.60 -31.70
C LEU A 156 -1.43 20.18 -33.12
N ALA A 157 -0.47 19.86 -33.99
CA ALA A 157 -0.34 20.49 -35.31
C ALA A 157 -1.24 19.89 -36.40
N ASN A 158 -1.83 18.69 -36.24
CA ASN A 158 -2.61 18.08 -37.31
C ASN A 158 -3.64 17.02 -36.87
N VAL A 159 -4.84 17.09 -37.46
CA VAL A 159 -6.05 16.28 -37.18
C VAL A 159 -5.94 14.84 -37.71
N GLU A 160 -5.19 14.64 -38.80
CA GLU A 160 -5.18 13.38 -39.56
C GLU A 160 -4.44 12.20 -38.87
N ASN A 161 -3.49 12.47 -37.97
CA ASN A 161 -2.76 11.42 -37.24
C ASN A 161 -3.40 11.05 -35.88
N VAL A 162 -4.25 11.91 -35.33
CA VAL A 162 -5.00 11.65 -34.08
C VAL A 162 -6.15 10.69 -34.34
N HIS A 163 -6.76 10.76 -35.53
CA HIS A 163 -7.81 9.86 -36.00
C HIS A 163 -7.33 8.46 -36.41
N HIS A 164 -6.24 7.93 -35.82
CA HIS A 164 -6.11 6.48 -35.71
C HIS A 164 -7.11 5.94 -34.68
N LYS A 165 -8.39 6.21 -34.98
CA LYS A 165 -9.65 5.68 -34.47
C LYS A 165 -9.40 4.69 -33.36
N VAL A 166 -9.50 5.15 -32.11
CA VAL A 166 -10.20 4.32 -31.12
C VAL A 166 -11.51 3.98 -31.81
N VAL A 167 -11.62 2.76 -32.30
CA VAL A 167 -12.82 2.30 -33.00
C VAL A 167 -13.89 2.26 -31.92
N GLN A 168 -14.63 3.36 -31.76
CA GLN A 168 -15.98 3.28 -31.23
C GLN A 168 -16.77 2.48 -32.26
N LYS A 169 -16.83 1.16 -32.07
CA LYS A 169 -18.02 0.46 -32.50
C LYS A 169 -19.13 1.05 -31.64
N ASN A 170 -20.13 1.64 -32.28
CA ASN A 170 -21.40 1.96 -31.61
C ASN A 170 -21.94 0.65 -31.06
N ILE A 171 -21.68 0.39 -29.78
CA ILE A 171 -22.39 -0.64 -29.06
C ILE A 171 -23.69 0.03 -28.68
N ASP A 172 -24.68 -0.16 -29.55
CA ASP A 172 -26.07 0.18 -29.27
C ASP A 172 -26.56 -0.85 -28.24
N PHE A 173 -26.25 -0.58 -26.97
CA PHE A 173 -26.62 -1.41 -25.84
C PHE A 173 -27.73 -0.70 -25.07
N ASP A 174 -28.85 -1.39 -24.84
CA ASP A 174 -29.94 -0.86 -24.01
C ASP A 174 -29.55 -0.94 -22.53
N TRP A 175 -28.79 0.05 -22.08
CA TRP A 175 -28.30 0.09 -20.71
C TRP A 175 -29.42 0.27 -19.67
N ASP A 176 -30.58 0.79 -20.07
CA ASP A 176 -31.69 1.11 -19.16
C ASP A 176 -32.48 -0.13 -18.72
N ASN A 177 -32.46 -1.21 -19.52
CA ASN A 177 -33.20 -2.44 -19.23
C ASN A 177 -32.33 -3.56 -18.61
N ILE A 178 -31.00 -3.44 -18.59
CA ILE A 178 -30.07 -4.41 -17.97
C ILE A 178 -30.53 -4.83 -16.58
N TRP A 179 -30.80 -3.85 -15.72
CA TRP A 179 -31.11 -4.09 -14.31
C TRP A 179 -32.49 -4.73 -14.09
N LYS A 180 -33.36 -4.74 -15.11
CA LYS A 180 -34.65 -5.44 -15.06
C LYS A 180 -34.57 -6.85 -15.62
N GLU A 181 -33.61 -7.10 -16.51
CA GLU A 181 -33.52 -8.34 -17.29
C GLU A 181 -32.48 -9.32 -16.74
N LEU A 182 -31.49 -8.85 -15.98
CA LEU A 182 -30.37 -9.66 -15.49
C LEU A 182 -30.37 -9.77 -13.97
N ASP A 183 -30.16 -10.98 -13.47
CA ASP A 183 -29.79 -11.19 -12.08
C ASP A 183 -28.31 -10.87 -11.82
N GLU A 184 -27.93 -10.76 -10.55
CA GLU A 184 -26.55 -10.42 -10.14
C GLU A 184 -25.51 -11.39 -10.70
N LYS A 185 -25.80 -12.70 -10.74
CA LYS A 185 -24.83 -13.70 -11.24
C LYS A 185 -24.63 -13.58 -12.74
N GLN A 186 -25.70 -13.36 -13.49
CA GLN A 186 -25.65 -13.13 -14.92
C GLN A 186 -24.87 -11.85 -15.23
N TYR A 187 -25.12 -10.78 -14.48
CA TYR A 187 -24.40 -9.52 -14.60
C TYR A 187 -22.89 -9.69 -14.38
N ILE A 188 -22.50 -10.34 -13.27
CA ILE A 188 -21.08 -10.61 -12.97
C ILE A 188 -20.43 -11.41 -14.10
N GLN A 189 -21.12 -12.43 -14.62
CA GLN A 189 -20.60 -13.25 -15.73
C GLN A 189 -20.42 -12.43 -17.01
N ILE A 190 -21.36 -11.52 -17.33
CA ILE A 190 -21.25 -10.62 -18.49
C ILE A 190 -20.07 -9.67 -18.31
N MET A 191 -19.92 -9.05 -17.14
CA MET A 191 -18.80 -8.14 -16.87
C MET A 191 -17.45 -8.85 -16.96
N LYS A 192 -17.37 -10.10 -16.53
CA LYS A 192 -16.17 -10.93 -16.72
C LYS A 192 -15.85 -11.16 -18.21
N VAL A 193 -16.85 -11.49 -19.02
CA VAL A 193 -16.66 -11.67 -20.48
C VAL A 193 -16.21 -10.37 -21.15
N ILE A 194 -16.79 -9.22 -20.74
CA ILE A 194 -16.39 -7.90 -21.24
C ILE A 194 -14.95 -7.60 -20.82
N HIS A 195 -14.59 -7.85 -19.56
CA HIS A 195 -13.23 -7.69 -19.06
C HIS A 195 -12.22 -8.51 -19.89
N ASP A 196 -12.48 -9.80 -20.09
CA ASP A 196 -11.59 -10.68 -20.86
C ASP A 196 -11.48 -10.21 -22.33
N THR A 197 -12.57 -9.73 -22.92
CA THR A 197 -12.59 -9.16 -24.27
C THR A 197 -11.72 -7.89 -24.35
N LEU A 198 -11.83 -6.99 -23.38
CA LEU A 198 -11.02 -5.79 -23.29
C LEU A 198 -9.53 -6.12 -23.11
N LYS A 199 -9.17 -7.12 -22.30
CA LYS A 199 -7.79 -7.60 -22.14
C LYS A 199 -7.22 -8.21 -23.44
N SER A 200 -8.07 -8.88 -24.22
CA SER A 200 -7.69 -9.35 -25.56
C SER A 200 -7.39 -8.17 -26.50
N TRP A 201 -8.21 -7.12 -26.49
CA TRP A 201 -7.95 -5.91 -27.29
C TRP A 201 -6.70 -5.16 -26.83
N ASP A 202 -6.45 -5.10 -25.52
CA ASP A 202 -5.20 -4.58 -24.98
C ASP A 202 -3.99 -5.33 -25.55
N SER A 203 -4.08 -6.65 -25.70
CA SER A 203 -3.03 -7.46 -26.31
C SER A 203 -2.79 -7.12 -27.80
N GLU A 204 -3.85 -6.84 -28.55
CA GLU A 204 -3.74 -6.37 -29.94
C GLU A 204 -3.11 -4.97 -30.02
N LEU A 205 -3.48 -4.07 -29.11
CA LEU A 205 -2.90 -2.73 -29.01
C LEU A 205 -1.42 -2.78 -28.59
N LEU A 206 -1.03 -3.68 -27.69
CA LEU A 206 0.37 -3.92 -27.35
C LEU A 206 1.19 -4.32 -28.58
N LEU A 207 0.66 -5.19 -29.44
CA LEU A 207 1.31 -5.56 -30.70
C LEU A 207 1.39 -4.39 -31.68
N LYS A 208 0.33 -3.59 -31.78
CA LYS A 208 0.30 -2.37 -32.61
C LYS A 208 1.35 -1.35 -32.16
N PHE A 209 1.52 -1.18 -30.86
CA PHE A 209 2.44 -0.22 -30.25
C PHE A 209 3.75 -0.85 -29.77
N LYS A 210 4.14 -2.03 -30.28
CA LYS A 210 5.34 -2.77 -29.81
C LYS A 210 6.64 -1.96 -29.81
N ASN A 211 6.75 -0.97 -30.70
CA ASN A 211 7.93 -0.11 -30.84
C ASN A 211 7.79 1.23 -30.12
N SER A 212 6.69 1.46 -29.38
CA SER A 212 6.50 2.66 -28.58
C SER A 212 5.89 2.33 -27.21
N PRO A 213 6.75 2.00 -26.22
CA PRO A 213 6.36 1.92 -24.82
C PRO A 213 5.53 3.11 -24.35
N LYS A 214 5.86 4.33 -24.80
CA LYS A 214 5.07 5.54 -24.52
C LYS A 214 3.60 5.39 -24.89
N GLN A 215 3.32 4.90 -26.10
CA GLN A 215 1.94 4.70 -26.57
C GLN A 215 1.26 3.54 -25.83
N GLN A 216 1.99 2.48 -25.50
CA GLN A 216 1.47 1.39 -24.66
C GLN A 216 1.00 1.93 -23.30
N SER A 217 1.80 2.79 -22.66
CA SER A 217 1.45 3.37 -21.37
C SER A 217 0.18 4.21 -21.38
N ILE A 218 -0.15 4.87 -22.49
CA ILE A 218 -1.37 5.70 -22.62
C ILE A 218 -2.60 4.85 -22.99
N TYR A 219 -2.49 4.03 -24.04
CA TYR A 219 -3.65 3.36 -24.64
C TYR A 219 -3.98 2.02 -23.99
N VAL A 220 -2.99 1.36 -23.40
CA VAL A 220 -3.13 0.02 -22.82
C VAL A 220 -3.09 0.11 -21.29
N GLU A 221 -1.98 0.59 -20.74
CA GLU A 221 -1.65 0.41 -19.33
C GLU A 221 -2.32 1.44 -18.40
N PHE A 222 -2.63 2.64 -18.90
CA PHE A 222 -3.08 3.77 -18.09
C PHE A 222 -4.24 3.43 -17.16
N THR A 223 -5.28 2.75 -17.65
CA THR A 223 -6.46 2.43 -16.84
C THR A 223 -6.11 1.57 -15.62
N GLN A 224 -5.25 0.55 -15.80
CA GLN A 224 -4.80 -0.27 -14.68
C GLN A 224 -3.89 0.53 -13.75
N MET A 225 -2.94 1.28 -14.30
CA MET A 225 -2.04 2.12 -13.49
C MET A 225 -2.81 3.15 -12.66
N TYR A 226 -3.87 3.75 -13.23
CA TYR A 226 -4.75 4.68 -12.50
C TYR A 226 -5.45 3.98 -11.36
N LEU A 227 -6.02 2.78 -11.57
CA LEU A 227 -6.70 2.03 -10.51
C LEU A 227 -5.74 1.61 -9.39
N ASP A 228 -4.56 1.12 -9.74
CA ASP A 228 -3.51 0.78 -8.78
C ASP A 228 -3.03 2.00 -7.98
N SER A 229 -3.08 3.18 -8.59
CA SER A 229 -2.66 4.42 -7.94
C SER A 229 -3.76 5.07 -7.11
N VAL A 230 -4.99 5.16 -7.62
CA VAL A 230 -6.08 5.95 -7.02
C VAL A 230 -6.48 5.43 -5.65
N VAL A 231 -6.36 4.12 -5.39
CA VAL A 231 -6.64 3.53 -4.07
C VAL A 231 -5.71 4.06 -2.97
N GLN A 232 -4.56 4.65 -3.31
CA GLN A 232 -3.68 5.32 -2.34
C GLN A 232 -4.31 6.60 -1.76
N LEU A 233 -5.39 7.12 -2.35
CA LEU A 233 -6.19 8.19 -1.76
C LEU A 233 -6.97 7.73 -0.53
N THR A 234 -7.13 6.42 -0.35
CA THR A 234 -7.90 5.88 0.77
C THR A 234 -7.11 5.94 2.07
N TYR A 235 -5.96 5.25 2.14
CA TYR A 235 -5.11 5.16 3.32
C TYR A 235 -3.65 5.53 3.03
N PRO A 236 -2.95 6.15 3.99
CA PRO A 236 -1.50 6.28 3.87
C PRO A 236 -0.86 4.90 3.92
N ARG A 237 0.35 4.79 3.38
CA ARG A 237 1.15 3.57 3.54
C ARG A 237 1.41 3.31 5.03
N ALA A 238 1.56 2.05 5.38
CA ALA A 238 2.12 1.67 6.67
C ALA A 238 3.26 0.68 6.46
N TYR A 239 4.10 0.58 7.47
CA TYR A 239 5.26 -0.30 7.52
C TYR A 239 5.16 -1.18 8.75
N VAL A 240 5.69 -2.40 8.70
CA VAL A 240 5.51 -3.37 9.80
C VAL A 240 6.83 -3.96 10.28
N ALA A 241 6.89 -4.24 11.58
CA ALA A 241 7.94 -5.06 12.18
C ALA A 241 7.31 -6.31 12.79
N CYS A 242 7.73 -7.47 12.29
CA CYS A 242 7.20 -8.78 12.67
C CYS A 242 7.95 -9.41 13.85
N PHE A 243 7.21 -10.02 14.76
CA PHE A 243 7.69 -10.73 15.93
C PHE A 243 6.89 -12.03 16.09
N MET A 244 7.43 -12.99 16.82
CA MET A 244 6.78 -14.25 17.13
C MET A 244 6.60 -14.35 18.64
N ASP A 245 5.58 -15.07 19.09
CA ASP A 245 5.38 -15.30 20.52
C ASP A 245 6.33 -16.35 21.13
N ASN A 246 6.95 -17.19 20.29
CA ASN A 246 7.93 -18.19 20.67
C ASN A 246 8.99 -18.40 19.56
N CYS A 247 9.94 -19.30 19.79
CA CYS A 247 11.00 -19.64 18.82
C CYS A 247 11.19 -21.17 18.66
N LEU A 248 10.15 -21.97 18.91
CA LEU A 248 10.25 -23.43 18.94
C LEU A 248 9.98 -24.09 17.58
N ASP A 249 9.29 -23.39 16.67
CA ASP A 249 8.95 -23.95 15.37
C ASP A 249 10.17 -24.05 14.44
N SER A 250 10.44 -25.25 13.93
CA SER A 250 11.55 -25.51 13.02
C SER A 250 11.39 -24.86 11.66
N SER A 251 10.17 -24.68 11.15
CA SER A 251 9.94 -24.04 9.84
C SER A 251 10.34 -22.56 9.88
N ILE A 252 10.05 -21.88 10.99
CA ILE A 252 10.42 -20.47 11.23
C ILE A 252 11.94 -20.31 11.23
N TRP A 253 12.68 -21.23 11.85
CA TRP A 253 14.15 -21.24 11.77
C TRP A 253 14.67 -21.55 10.36
N GLY A 254 13.93 -22.34 9.58
CA GLY A 254 14.20 -22.60 8.17
C GLY A 254 14.06 -21.34 7.30
N THR A 255 12.96 -20.60 7.46
CA THR A 255 12.64 -19.40 6.68
C THR A 255 13.32 -18.15 7.28
N TYR A 256 12.77 -17.59 8.36
CA TYR A 256 13.24 -16.36 9.00
C TYR A 256 14.59 -16.52 9.71
N GLY A 257 14.89 -17.73 10.20
CA GLY A 257 16.19 -18.10 10.75
C GLY A 257 17.25 -18.46 9.70
N LYS A 258 16.99 -18.23 8.40
CA LYS A 258 17.92 -18.47 7.28
C LYS A 258 18.56 -19.87 7.35
N ASN A 259 17.74 -20.91 7.20
CA ASN A 259 18.17 -22.32 7.29
C ASN A 259 18.90 -22.65 8.61
N HIS A 260 18.37 -22.16 9.73
CA HIS A 260 18.92 -22.30 11.09
C HIS A 260 20.31 -21.68 11.32
N THR A 261 20.80 -20.82 10.42
CA THR A 261 22.07 -20.11 10.59
C THR A 261 21.91 -18.75 11.27
N GLY A 262 20.68 -18.22 11.30
CA GLY A 262 20.31 -16.95 11.89
C GLY A 262 20.25 -16.97 13.41
N VAL A 263 19.72 -15.89 13.96
CA VAL A 263 19.71 -15.56 15.37
C VAL A 263 18.32 -15.02 15.73
N CYS A 264 17.84 -15.31 16.91
CA CYS A 264 16.59 -14.77 17.43
C CYS A 264 16.87 -13.85 18.62
N LEU A 265 16.39 -12.61 18.53
CA LEU A 265 16.41 -11.62 19.60
C LEU A 265 15.15 -11.78 20.45
N LYS A 266 15.29 -11.97 21.77
CA LYS A 266 14.16 -12.04 22.70
C LYS A 266 14.00 -10.69 23.40
N PHE A 267 12.86 -10.05 23.24
CA PHE A 267 12.50 -8.79 23.88
C PHE A 267 11.56 -9.00 25.06
N LYS A 268 11.81 -8.26 26.15
CA LYS A 268 10.93 -8.14 27.30
C LYS A 268 9.68 -7.37 26.88
N THR A 269 8.52 -7.90 27.22
CA THR A 269 7.23 -7.28 26.94
C THR A 269 6.28 -7.55 28.09
N ASN A 270 5.31 -6.65 28.32
CA ASN A 270 4.25 -6.89 29.31
C ASN A 270 3.37 -8.08 28.87
N THR A 271 2.91 -8.91 29.80
CA THR A 271 2.17 -10.16 29.52
C THR A 271 0.72 -9.92 29.08
N ASP A 272 0.06 -8.88 29.59
CA ASP A 272 -1.37 -8.66 29.30
C ASP A 272 -1.60 -7.88 28.00
N LYS A 273 -0.74 -6.88 27.76
CA LYS A 273 -0.71 -6.09 26.53
C LYS A 273 0.73 -5.90 26.12
N PRO A 274 1.28 -6.73 25.20
CA PRO A 274 2.69 -6.65 24.86
C PRO A 274 2.98 -5.34 24.13
N THR A 275 3.93 -4.58 24.67
CA THR A 275 4.41 -3.32 24.09
C THR A 275 5.93 -3.34 23.98
N LEU A 276 6.48 -2.49 23.11
CA LEU A 276 7.91 -2.26 22.97
C LEU A 276 8.17 -0.75 22.84
N ILE A 277 9.18 -0.24 23.55
CA ILE A 277 9.53 1.17 23.49
C ILE A 277 10.56 1.37 22.37
N LEU A 278 10.21 2.18 21.39
CA LEU A 278 11.07 2.48 20.25
C LEU A 278 11.23 3.99 20.07
N LYS A 279 12.44 4.42 19.71
CA LYS A 279 12.75 5.78 19.32
C LYS A 279 12.61 5.94 17.82
N GLY A 280 11.79 6.89 17.43
CA GLY A 280 11.49 7.21 16.04
C GLY A 280 11.04 8.66 15.91
N ILE A 281 10.60 9.03 14.71
CA ILE A 281 10.07 10.37 14.45
C ILE A 281 8.88 10.63 15.36
N SER A 282 8.97 11.73 16.10
CA SER A 282 8.00 12.16 17.09
C SER A 282 7.32 13.49 16.73
N GLY A 283 7.98 14.28 15.90
CA GLY A 283 7.46 15.55 15.39
C GLY A 283 8.41 16.14 14.36
N TRP A 284 8.09 17.34 13.90
CA TRP A 284 8.89 18.08 12.94
C TRP A 284 9.03 19.54 13.38
N SER A 285 10.21 20.10 13.19
CA SER A 285 10.51 21.51 13.42
C SER A 285 11.13 22.11 12.17
N SER A 286 10.74 23.33 11.83
CA SER A 286 11.29 24.07 10.69
C SER A 286 12.78 24.42 10.86
N SER A 287 13.29 24.46 12.09
CA SER A 287 14.69 24.80 12.37
C SER A 287 15.61 23.59 12.50
N SER A 288 15.10 22.44 12.95
CA SER A 288 15.90 21.26 13.30
C SER A 288 15.48 19.98 12.56
N GLY A 289 14.45 20.04 11.71
CA GLY A 289 13.91 18.89 10.98
C GLY A 289 13.15 17.92 11.89
N ASN A 290 13.29 16.62 11.61
CA ASN A 290 12.63 15.55 12.37
C ASN A 290 13.13 15.51 13.82
N ILE A 291 12.18 15.50 14.76
CA ILE A 291 12.44 15.34 16.20
C ILE A 291 12.27 13.85 16.54
N TYR A 292 13.21 13.27 17.28
CA TYR A 292 13.19 11.85 17.64
C TYR A 292 12.97 11.67 19.14
N ASP A 293 12.04 10.79 19.50
CA ASP A 293 11.74 10.48 20.90
C ASP A 293 11.31 9.02 21.06
N TYR A 294 11.47 8.47 22.27
CA TYR A 294 11.00 7.14 22.63
C TYR A 294 9.49 7.14 22.86
N ARG A 295 8.80 6.21 22.21
CA ARG A 295 7.36 6.01 22.35
C ARG A 295 7.06 4.54 22.53
N GLU A 296 5.96 4.27 23.21
CA GLU A 296 5.46 2.92 23.37
C GLU A 296 4.69 2.49 22.13
N PHE A 297 5.00 1.30 21.62
CA PHE A 297 4.33 0.70 20.47
C PHE A 297 3.66 -0.61 20.88
N ASP A 298 2.39 -0.76 20.52
CA ASP A 298 1.62 -2.00 20.72
C ASP A 298 2.13 -3.11 19.79
N LEU A 299 2.37 -4.30 20.34
CA LEU A 299 2.56 -5.53 19.57
C LEU A 299 1.20 -6.21 19.41
N LYS A 300 0.68 -6.24 18.19
CA LYS A 300 -0.67 -6.71 17.88
C LYS A 300 -0.62 -8.10 17.25
N PRO A 301 -1.39 -9.07 17.74
CA PRO A 301 -1.40 -10.42 17.16
C PRO A 301 -1.99 -10.39 15.73
N ILE A 302 -1.50 -11.28 14.89
CA ILE A 302 -2.10 -11.57 13.59
C ILE A 302 -3.38 -12.39 13.76
N GLU A 303 -4.42 -11.99 13.03
CA GLU A 303 -5.61 -12.77 12.75
C GLU A 303 -5.38 -13.63 11.49
N TYR A 304 -5.57 -14.94 11.61
CA TYR A 304 -5.42 -15.86 10.50
C TYR A 304 -6.80 -16.19 9.90
N SER A 305 -7.09 -15.68 8.70
CA SER A 305 -8.43 -15.72 8.11
C SER A 305 -8.39 -15.77 6.58
N THR A 306 -9.41 -16.37 5.97
CA THR A 306 -9.64 -16.33 4.51
C THR A 306 -10.55 -15.17 4.10
N SER A 307 -11.10 -14.43 5.07
CA SER A 307 -11.99 -13.29 4.82
C SER A 307 -11.22 -11.98 4.98
N PHE A 308 -11.13 -11.26 3.86
CA PHE A 308 -10.52 -9.94 3.80
C PHE A 308 -11.61 -8.86 3.86
N GLU A 309 -11.28 -7.71 4.44
CA GLU A 309 -12.23 -6.62 4.57
C GLU A 309 -12.49 -5.95 3.23
N GLU A 310 -13.77 -5.72 2.97
CA GLU A 310 -14.23 -4.90 1.87
C GLU A 310 -14.13 -3.44 2.26
N LEU A 311 -13.63 -2.60 1.35
CA LEU A 311 -13.51 -1.17 1.57
C LEU A 311 -14.26 -0.39 0.50
N ASP A 312 -15.22 0.40 0.95
CA ASP A 312 -15.87 1.38 0.08
C ASP A 312 -14.91 2.53 -0.21
N PHE A 313 -14.47 2.62 -1.47
CA PHE A 313 -13.55 3.66 -1.92
C PHE A 313 -14.10 5.08 -1.66
N PHE A 314 -15.38 5.33 -1.97
CA PHE A 314 -15.96 6.67 -1.92
C PHE A 314 -16.19 7.18 -0.49
N ARG A 315 -16.22 6.29 0.51
CA ARG A 315 -16.40 6.66 1.92
C ARG A 315 -15.10 6.68 2.73
N ASN A 316 -13.98 6.35 2.11
CA ASN A 316 -12.70 6.18 2.80
C ASN A 316 -11.56 7.00 2.20
N LEU A 317 -11.83 8.12 1.52
CA LEU A 317 -10.81 9.02 0.95
C LEU A 317 -10.10 9.88 2.02
N GLY A 318 -9.30 9.26 2.90
CA GLY A 318 -8.69 9.92 4.05
C GLY A 318 -7.33 10.57 3.82
N CYS A 319 -6.72 10.42 2.64
CA CYS A 319 -5.42 11.02 2.32
C CYS A 319 -5.50 12.44 1.73
N LEU A 320 -6.70 12.99 1.57
CA LEU A 320 -6.92 14.32 0.99
C LEU A 320 -7.25 15.36 2.07
N PRO A 321 -6.77 16.60 1.96
CA PRO A 321 -7.23 17.69 2.81
C PRO A 321 -8.75 17.91 2.66
N ILE A 322 -9.44 18.21 3.76
CA ILE A 322 -10.90 18.40 3.76
C ILE A 322 -11.41 19.37 2.67
N PRO A 323 -10.77 20.54 2.40
CA PRO A 323 -11.22 21.41 1.32
C PRO A 323 -11.16 20.74 -0.06
N GLN A 324 -10.05 20.07 -0.36
CA GLN A 324 -9.88 19.34 -1.62
C GLN A 324 -10.89 18.19 -1.72
N LEU A 325 -11.05 17.42 -0.65
CA LEU A 325 -12.00 16.31 -0.60
C LEU A 325 -13.43 16.78 -0.88
N LYS A 326 -13.86 17.85 -0.21
CA LYS A 326 -15.20 18.43 -0.39
C LYS A 326 -15.41 18.93 -1.82
N GLU A 327 -14.51 19.74 -2.34
CA GLU A 327 -14.65 20.38 -3.66
C GLU A 327 -14.48 19.40 -4.82
N GLN A 328 -13.55 18.45 -4.70
CA GLN A 328 -13.17 17.56 -5.80
C GLN A 328 -14.02 16.30 -5.86
N TRP A 329 -14.45 15.74 -4.73
CA TRP A 329 -15.09 14.42 -4.67
C TRP A 329 -16.57 14.47 -4.29
N TYR A 330 -16.94 15.34 -3.35
CA TYR A 330 -18.26 15.26 -2.72
C TYR A 330 -19.22 16.40 -3.08
N THR A 331 -18.82 17.36 -3.90
CA THR A 331 -19.68 18.45 -4.34
C THR A 331 -19.83 18.42 -5.86
N ASN A 332 -21.04 18.66 -6.37
CA ASN A 332 -21.24 18.84 -7.81
C ASN A 332 -21.12 20.32 -8.22
N ASP A 333 -21.28 20.60 -9.51
CA ASP A 333 -21.13 21.96 -10.05
C ASP A 333 -22.25 22.92 -9.58
N GLN A 334 -23.34 22.39 -9.01
CA GLN A 334 -24.45 23.14 -8.41
C GLN A 334 -24.26 23.40 -6.89
N GLY A 335 -23.21 22.84 -6.28
CA GLY A 335 -22.95 22.96 -4.84
C GLY A 335 -23.67 21.92 -3.98
N GLU A 336 -24.33 20.93 -4.58
CA GLU A 336 -24.99 19.84 -3.85
C GLU A 336 -23.97 18.80 -3.37
N LEU A 337 -24.20 18.25 -2.18
CA LEU A 337 -23.31 17.27 -1.54
C LEU A 337 -23.73 15.84 -1.85
N SER A 338 -22.74 14.96 -1.99
CA SER A 338 -22.93 13.53 -2.11
C SER A 338 -23.34 12.88 -0.79
N VAL A 339 -24.20 11.86 -0.86
CA VAL A 339 -24.54 11.03 0.31
C VAL A 339 -23.32 10.29 0.88
N CYS A 340 -22.26 10.11 0.08
CA CYS A 340 -21.03 9.44 0.52
C CYS A 340 -20.23 10.24 1.55
N CYS A 341 -20.50 11.54 1.74
CA CYS A 341 -19.76 12.38 2.68
C CYS A 341 -20.47 12.65 4.01
N GLU A 342 -21.70 12.15 4.20
CA GLU A 342 -22.50 12.41 5.39
C GLU A 342 -21.75 12.02 6.67
N GLU A 343 -21.23 10.80 6.74
CA GLU A 343 -20.47 10.32 7.92
C GLU A 343 -19.17 11.10 8.14
N ILE A 344 -18.50 11.50 7.05
CA ILE A 344 -17.22 12.21 7.09
C ILE A 344 -17.38 13.60 7.70
N PHE A 345 -18.46 14.33 7.33
CA PHE A 345 -18.66 15.71 7.74
C PHE A 345 -19.59 15.89 8.94
N LEU A 346 -20.51 14.94 9.20
CA LEU A 346 -21.47 15.03 10.31
C LEU A 346 -21.06 14.19 11.54
N GLN A 347 -20.27 13.12 11.34
CA GLN A 347 -19.87 12.17 12.38
C GLN A 347 -18.35 11.94 12.39
N GLU A 348 -17.59 13.02 12.23
CA GLU A 348 -16.14 12.99 11.96
C GLU A 348 -15.34 12.12 12.94
N GLU A 349 -15.61 12.19 14.25
CA GLU A 349 -14.85 11.41 15.25
C GLU A 349 -15.08 9.90 15.11
N GLU A 350 -16.33 9.47 14.93
CA GLU A 350 -16.67 8.05 14.78
C GLU A 350 -16.16 7.51 13.44
N TRP A 351 -16.31 8.28 12.37
CA TRP A 351 -15.72 7.96 11.08
C TRP A 351 -14.20 7.81 11.18
N ARG A 352 -13.49 8.74 11.83
CA ARG A 352 -12.03 8.67 12.02
C ARG A 352 -11.61 7.42 12.80
N LYS A 353 -12.33 7.06 13.87
CA LYS A 353 -12.04 5.83 14.65
C LYS A 353 -12.20 4.58 13.79
N GLN A 354 -13.30 4.48 13.04
CA GLN A 354 -13.57 3.35 12.15
C GLN A 354 -12.54 3.27 11.02
N TYR A 355 -12.25 4.40 10.37
CA TYR A 355 -11.26 4.55 9.32
C TYR A 355 -9.88 4.01 9.76
N TRP A 356 -9.36 4.44 10.90
CA TRP A 356 -8.06 3.97 11.38
C TRP A 356 -8.08 2.51 11.85
N SER A 357 -9.22 2.04 12.38
CA SER A 357 -9.38 0.63 12.75
C SER A 357 -9.31 -0.29 11.52
N ILE A 358 -10.01 0.06 10.43
CA ILE A 358 -9.95 -0.69 9.16
C ILE A 358 -8.53 -0.63 8.56
N CYS A 359 -7.90 0.55 8.58
CA CYS A 359 -6.53 0.73 8.10
C CYS A 359 -5.58 -0.28 8.75
N GLU A 360 -5.64 -0.37 10.08
CA GLU A 360 -4.79 -1.23 10.89
C GLU A 360 -5.08 -2.72 10.69
N ARG A 361 -6.36 -3.12 10.69
CA ARG A 361 -6.75 -4.54 10.53
C ARG A 361 -6.24 -5.17 9.24
N ALA A 362 -6.13 -4.39 8.16
CA ALA A 362 -5.56 -4.88 6.91
C ALA A 362 -4.11 -5.39 7.06
N TYR A 363 -3.33 -4.81 7.97
CA TYR A 363 -1.95 -5.24 8.25
C TYR A 363 -1.85 -6.35 9.29
N LEU A 364 -2.98 -6.71 9.92
CA LEU A 364 -3.06 -7.73 10.97
C LEU A 364 -3.74 -9.02 10.50
N LYS A 365 -3.87 -9.24 9.19
CA LYS A 365 -4.46 -10.45 8.63
C LYS A 365 -3.47 -11.22 7.75
N LYS A 366 -3.47 -12.54 7.90
CA LYS A 366 -2.76 -13.50 7.04
C LYS A 366 -3.63 -14.69 6.67
N LEU A 367 -3.27 -15.40 5.61
CA LEU A 367 -3.89 -16.68 5.31
C LEU A 367 -3.65 -17.73 6.43
N PRO A 368 -4.59 -18.66 6.67
CA PRO A 368 -4.46 -19.71 7.69
C PRO A 368 -3.20 -20.57 7.58
N ASP A 369 -2.63 -20.75 6.39
CA ASP A 369 -1.42 -21.55 6.17
C ASP A 369 -0.19 -21.01 6.95
N TRP A 370 -0.21 -19.72 7.30
CA TRP A 370 0.83 -19.05 8.07
C TRP A 370 0.58 -19.08 9.59
N SER A 371 -0.47 -19.74 10.09
CA SER A 371 -0.86 -19.71 11.51
C SER A 371 0.20 -20.25 12.47
N HIS A 372 1.10 -21.09 11.97
CA HIS A 372 2.23 -21.64 12.72
C HIS A 372 3.24 -20.57 13.14
N GLU A 373 3.29 -19.41 12.46
CA GLU A 373 4.19 -18.30 12.79
C GLU A 373 3.84 -17.63 14.13
N ARG A 374 2.56 -17.68 14.53
CA ARG A 374 2.03 -17.03 15.75
C ARG A 374 2.54 -15.59 15.88
N GLU A 375 2.37 -14.85 14.79
CA GLU A 375 3.02 -13.56 14.58
C GLU A 375 2.32 -12.43 15.34
N TYR A 376 3.13 -11.47 15.80
CA TYR A 376 2.75 -10.18 16.31
C TYR A 376 3.42 -9.08 15.47
N ARG A 377 2.74 -7.95 15.31
CA ARG A 377 3.24 -6.80 14.55
C ARG A 377 3.25 -5.53 15.36
N ILE A 378 4.27 -4.72 15.10
CA ILE A 378 4.18 -3.28 15.31
C ILE A 378 3.91 -2.65 13.95
N ILE A 379 2.92 -1.74 13.89
CA ILE A 379 2.55 -1.01 12.68
C ILE A 379 3.01 0.44 12.81
N LEU A 380 3.72 0.91 11.78
CA LEU A 380 4.23 2.27 11.65
C LEU A 380 3.48 2.98 10.52
N ASN A 381 2.50 3.80 10.88
CA ASN A 381 1.70 4.54 9.91
C ASN A 381 2.49 5.69 9.30
N ASN A 382 2.50 5.79 7.96
CA ASN A 382 3.14 6.86 7.20
C ASN A 382 2.23 8.08 7.03
N ALA A 383 1.58 8.50 8.11
CA ALA A 383 0.82 9.76 8.09
C ALA A 383 1.81 10.92 7.85
N LEU A 384 1.46 11.84 6.93
CA LEU A 384 2.30 12.97 6.51
C LEU A 384 3.61 12.60 5.78
N ASP A 385 3.73 11.37 5.31
CA ASP A 385 4.85 10.87 4.49
C ASP A 385 6.25 10.91 5.16
N PHE A 386 6.31 10.97 6.50
CA PHE A 386 7.57 11.01 7.27
C PHE A 386 8.48 9.80 7.08
N TYR A 387 7.92 8.65 6.69
CA TYR A 387 8.61 7.37 6.58
C TYR A 387 8.79 6.92 5.13
N HIS A 388 8.65 7.83 4.16
CA HIS A 388 8.85 7.55 2.75
C HIS A 388 10.22 6.90 2.48
N ASN A 389 11.27 7.43 3.11
CA ASN A 389 12.63 6.93 2.95
C ASN A 389 12.87 5.72 3.87
N PRO A 390 13.40 4.58 3.36
CA PRO A 390 13.72 3.42 4.19
C PRO A 390 14.61 3.70 5.40
N LYS A 391 15.45 4.74 5.35
CA LYS A 391 16.30 5.14 6.49
C LYS A 391 15.50 5.62 7.70
N ASP A 392 14.36 6.27 7.47
CA ASP A 392 13.49 6.78 8.54
C ASP A 392 12.65 5.67 9.19
N ARG A 393 12.61 4.48 8.57
CA ARG A 393 11.92 3.27 9.05
C ARG A 393 12.79 2.41 9.97
N LEU A 394 13.99 2.87 10.31
CA LEU A 394 14.90 2.24 11.26
C LEU A 394 14.69 2.84 12.65
N LEU A 395 13.84 2.22 13.45
CA LEU A 395 13.55 2.69 14.80
C LEU A 395 14.50 2.04 15.80
N GLU A 396 14.89 2.81 16.82
CA GLU A 396 15.90 2.38 17.80
C GLU A 396 15.23 1.82 19.06
N TYR A 397 15.59 0.62 19.49
CA TYR A 397 15.08 0.03 20.74
C TYR A 397 16.01 0.30 21.93
N LYS A 398 15.45 0.31 23.15
CA LYS A 398 16.24 0.37 24.38
C LYS A 398 16.96 -0.96 24.62
N PHE A 399 18.28 -0.94 24.82
CA PHE A 399 19.04 -2.18 24.97
C PHE A 399 18.57 -3.00 26.19
N GLU A 400 18.06 -2.33 27.23
CA GLU A 400 17.46 -2.91 28.43
C GLU A 400 16.24 -3.82 28.12
N ASP A 401 15.53 -3.54 27.03
CA ASP A 401 14.37 -4.32 26.58
C ASP A 401 14.81 -5.62 25.87
N LEU A 402 16.07 -5.73 25.42
CA LEU A 402 16.61 -6.98 24.91
C LEU A 402 16.93 -7.91 26.09
N GLU A 403 16.20 -9.02 26.21
CA GLU A 403 16.30 -9.97 27.31
C GLU A 403 17.40 -11.02 27.09
N ALA A 404 17.46 -11.56 25.87
CA ALA A 404 18.33 -12.67 25.53
C ALA A 404 18.57 -12.76 24.02
N ILE A 405 19.64 -13.46 23.66
CA ILE A 405 19.91 -13.87 22.27
C ILE A 405 19.89 -15.39 22.18
N ILE A 406 19.20 -15.91 21.16
CA ILE A 406 19.09 -17.35 20.89
C ILE A 406 19.72 -17.61 19.52
N PHE A 407 20.75 -18.45 19.48
CA PHE A 407 21.40 -18.87 18.24
C PHE A 407 20.65 -20.03 17.60
N GLY A 408 20.58 -20.04 16.27
CA GLY A 408 20.14 -21.21 15.52
C GLY A 408 21.15 -22.36 15.62
N MET A 409 20.67 -23.58 15.39
CA MET A 409 21.49 -24.81 15.48
C MET A 409 22.75 -24.77 14.59
N LYS A 410 22.71 -23.99 13.50
CA LYS A 410 23.76 -23.90 12.49
C LYS A 410 24.41 -22.51 12.46
N THR A 411 24.19 -21.66 13.46
CA THR A 411 24.84 -20.34 13.51
C THR A 411 26.37 -20.51 13.56
N PRO A 412 27.13 -19.85 12.66
CA PRO A 412 28.59 -19.97 12.64
C PRO A 412 29.24 -19.54 13.96
N GLN A 413 30.26 -20.27 14.41
CA GLN A 413 30.97 -19.97 15.68
C GLN A 413 31.54 -18.54 15.71
N LYS A 414 32.17 -18.10 14.62
CA LYS A 414 32.70 -16.74 14.48
C LYS A 414 31.62 -15.68 14.74
N ALA A 415 30.42 -15.88 14.18
CA ALA A 415 29.29 -14.97 14.37
C ALA A 415 28.78 -14.99 15.81
N LYS A 416 28.74 -16.16 16.47
CA LYS A 416 28.38 -16.25 17.89
C LYS A 416 29.31 -15.42 18.77
N ILE A 417 30.62 -15.54 18.54
CA ILE A 417 31.65 -14.80 19.30
C ILE A 417 31.46 -13.29 19.11
N GLU A 418 31.35 -12.82 17.87
CA GLU A 418 31.17 -11.41 17.55
C GLU A 418 29.90 -10.82 18.18
N ILE A 419 28.78 -11.56 18.13
CA ILE A 419 27.52 -11.16 18.78
C ILE A 419 27.67 -11.08 20.30
N ILE A 420 28.34 -12.07 20.92
CA ILE A 420 28.58 -12.08 22.37
C ILE A 420 29.45 -10.87 22.77
N GLU A 421 30.48 -10.53 21.98
CA GLU A 421 31.34 -9.37 22.23
C GLU A 421 30.57 -8.03 22.14
N ILE A 422 29.71 -7.87 21.13
CA ILE A 422 28.84 -6.69 21.00
C ILE A 422 27.93 -6.56 22.23
N VAL A 423 27.24 -7.64 22.60
CA VAL A 423 26.33 -7.64 23.76
C VAL A 423 27.08 -7.40 25.06
N LYS A 424 28.28 -7.97 25.24
CA LYS A 424 29.10 -7.73 26.45
C LYS A 424 29.41 -6.24 26.60
N ARG A 425 29.89 -5.60 25.53
CA ARG A 425 30.18 -4.15 25.52
C ARG A 425 28.92 -3.32 25.77
N LYS A 426 27.78 -3.68 25.17
CA LYS A 426 26.49 -3.02 25.42
C LYS A 426 26.01 -3.22 26.87
N CYS A 427 26.19 -4.40 27.46
CA CYS A 427 25.86 -4.64 28.86
C CYS A 427 26.70 -3.75 29.79
N GLU A 428 27.97 -3.54 29.49
CA GLU A 428 28.83 -2.61 30.22
C GLU A 428 28.38 -1.15 30.04
N GLU A 429 28.08 -0.73 28.80
CA GLU A 429 27.59 0.61 28.45
C GLU A 429 26.28 0.98 29.17
N PHE A 430 25.31 0.06 29.17
CA PHE A 430 23.97 0.28 29.75
C PHE A 430 23.82 -0.26 31.18
N GLY A 431 24.91 -0.78 31.79
CA GLY A 431 24.89 -1.27 33.16
C GLY A 431 24.02 -2.51 33.41
N ILE A 432 23.82 -3.37 32.39
CA ILE A 432 23.06 -4.63 32.49
C ILE A 432 23.87 -5.66 33.28
N ASN A 433 23.31 -6.15 34.39
CA ASN A 433 24.02 -7.06 35.30
C ASN A 433 24.01 -8.53 34.86
N GLN A 434 22.97 -8.94 34.14
CA GLN A 434 22.78 -10.30 33.67
C GLN A 434 22.22 -10.31 32.25
N PHE A 435 22.85 -11.07 31.34
CA PHE A 435 22.34 -11.31 30.00
C PHE A 435 22.57 -12.77 29.59
N ASP A 436 21.53 -13.44 29.12
CA ASP A 436 21.60 -14.86 28.79
C ASP A 436 21.66 -15.10 27.27
N PHE A 437 22.49 -16.07 26.88
CA PHE A 437 22.55 -16.62 25.54
C PHE A 437 22.05 -18.05 25.54
N TYR A 438 21.34 -18.40 24.47
CA TYR A 438 20.80 -19.73 24.22
C TYR A 438 21.22 -20.22 22.85
N GLU A 439 21.09 -21.51 22.63
CA GLU A 439 21.24 -22.15 21.34
C GLU A 439 20.08 -23.13 21.16
N MET A 440 19.45 -23.13 20.00
CA MET A 440 18.41 -24.11 19.70
C MET A 440 19.00 -25.51 19.59
N GLU A 441 18.27 -26.49 20.10
CA GLU A 441 18.61 -27.91 20.04
C GLU A 441 17.34 -28.75 19.86
N TYR A 442 17.44 -29.90 19.20
CA TYR A 442 16.32 -30.83 19.06
C TYR A 442 16.31 -31.83 20.22
N SER A 443 15.20 -31.89 20.95
CA SER A 443 14.99 -32.92 21.97
C SER A 443 14.44 -34.19 21.34
N THR A 444 15.16 -35.31 21.44
CA THR A 444 14.63 -36.62 21.03
C THR A 444 13.51 -37.12 21.94
N ILE A 445 13.47 -36.64 23.20
CA ILE A 445 12.46 -37.00 24.20
C ILE A 445 11.17 -36.22 23.94
N LYS A 446 11.25 -34.89 23.83
CA LYS A 446 10.08 -34.02 23.62
C LYS A 446 9.64 -33.94 22.15
N LYS A 447 10.51 -34.37 21.22
CA LYS A 447 10.32 -34.30 19.77
C LYS A 447 10.05 -32.89 19.25
N GLU A 448 10.70 -31.91 19.87
CA GLU A 448 10.58 -30.48 19.54
C GLU A 448 11.94 -29.79 19.67
N LEU A 449 12.08 -28.62 19.04
CA LEU A 449 13.20 -27.74 19.31
C LEU A 449 13.01 -27.02 20.63
N TYR A 450 14.09 -26.78 21.35
CA TYR A 450 14.09 -25.98 22.57
C TYR A 450 15.37 -25.14 22.68
N PRO A 451 15.31 -23.97 23.33
CA PRO A 451 16.51 -23.17 23.61
C PRO A 451 17.27 -23.77 24.80
N ARG A 452 18.48 -24.29 24.56
CA ARG A 452 19.42 -24.69 25.62
C ARG A 452 20.27 -23.49 26.03
N LYS A 453 20.40 -23.22 27.33
CA LYS A 453 21.28 -22.15 27.83
C LYS A 453 22.72 -22.45 27.43
N LEU A 454 23.36 -21.48 26.77
CA LEU A 454 24.72 -21.57 26.28
C LEU A 454 25.70 -20.82 27.20
N LEU A 455 25.37 -19.58 27.53
CA LEU A 455 26.21 -18.67 28.32
C LEU A 455 25.33 -17.71 29.11
N SER A 456 25.81 -17.26 30.27
CA SER A 456 25.23 -16.16 31.04
C SER A 456 26.33 -15.17 31.35
N LEU A 457 26.18 -13.92 30.89
CA LEU A 457 27.07 -12.83 31.25
C LEU A 457 26.62 -12.27 32.59
N ASN A 458 27.46 -12.37 33.61
CA ASN A 458 27.21 -11.82 34.94
C ASN A 458 28.33 -10.87 35.33
N LYS A 459 27.97 -9.72 35.89
CA LYS A 459 28.91 -8.68 36.36
C LYS A 459 29.89 -9.16 37.44
N SER A 460 29.62 -10.31 38.07
CA SER A 460 30.49 -10.97 39.06
C SER A 460 31.60 -11.84 38.46
N ASN A 461 31.56 -12.20 37.18
CA ASN A 461 32.56 -13.07 36.55
C ASN A 461 33.69 -12.31 35.83
N SER A 462 33.71 -10.96 35.86
CA SER A 462 34.74 -10.13 35.21
C SER A 462 35.94 -9.80 36.11
N LYS A 463 36.12 -10.53 37.23
CA LYS A 463 37.25 -10.33 38.16
C LYS A 463 38.17 -11.53 38.34
N VAL A 464 38.06 -12.58 37.53
CA VAL A 464 38.91 -13.77 37.68
C VAL A 464 39.56 -14.08 36.33
N GLU A 465 40.89 -14.15 36.40
CA GLU A 465 41.89 -14.54 35.37
C GLU A 465 42.42 -13.41 34.47
N ASP A 466 43.32 -12.61 35.05
CA ASP A 466 44.61 -12.27 34.43
C ASP A 466 45.65 -13.35 34.81
#